data_AF-A0A4Y1ZWV1-F1
#
_entry.id   AF-A0A4Y1ZWV1-F1
#
_cell.length_a   1.000
_cell.length_b   1.000
_cell.length_c   1.000
_cell.angle_alpha   90.00
_cell.angle_beta   90.00
_cell.angle_gamma   90.00
#
_symmetry.space_group_name_H-M   'P 1'
#
loop_
_entity.id
_entity.type
_entity.pdbx_description
1 polymer ?
#
loop_
_entity_poly.entity_id
_entity_poly.type
_entity_poly.pdbx_seq_one_letter_code
_entity_poly.pdbx_strand_id
1 'polypeptide(L)'
;MRTMSTWTKMWLCVTSQLMRTLVIIAQLAVNNQAEEGLSGDEEDKEIQQKPLPSAYEAMVRIYMNFDAFLKSHLFSSDYPPVSGHNVFQAELEAIHFACNWALQNNYKINIHTDSLSSILAIQSANSRSGFVYSVKQDIFKARHLVGLSWVKAHVGIPGNEWADQQAKSAINLGIERPIPAPRSFLRRALKQQILNEWNEYFMKYNSASGARARDFIDKVDFNFLITNKFLIFFLCGHGLFPFYLNRFKLLDSPSCICGEVGDADHYVFSCSLTKDFHLSRPADAHKKAWFRNTMHNRQAVTKISEAFRISAGICDSLTRDGSS
;
A
#
# COMPACT_ATOMS: atom_id res chain seq x y z
N MET A 1 -38.27 -15.14 -18.60
CA MET A 1 -37.66 -16.41 -19.05
C MET A 1 -36.36 -16.08 -19.77
N ARG A 2 -35.24 -16.61 -19.25
CA ARG A 2 -34.00 -17.07 -19.93
C ARG A 2 -33.30 -16.11 -20.93
N THR A 3 -31.98 -15.88 -20.89
CA THR A 3 -30.85 -16.54 -20.20
C THR A 3 -29.55 -15.74 -20.40
N MET A 4 -28.63 -15.96 -19.48
CA MET A 4 -27.18 -15.69 -19.46
C MET A 4 -26.43 -16.07 -20.75
N SER A 5 -25.26 -15.46 -21.03
CA SER A 5 -23.94 -16.14 -20.90
C SER A 5 -22.75 -15.44 -21.61
N THR A 6 -21.61 -15.45 -20.90
CA THR A 6 -20.22 -15.69 -21.36
C THR A 6 -19.50 -14.77 -22.36
N TRP A 7 -18.51 -14.02 -21.81
CA TRP A 7 -17.08 -13.91 -22.16
C TRP A 7 -16.55 -14.10 -23.61
N THR A 8 -15.44 -13.37 -23.86
CA THR A 8 -14.36 -13.52 -24.88
C THR A 8 -14.50 -12.88 -26.28
N LYS A 9 -13.72 -11.79 -26.51
CA LYS A 9 -12.52 -11.79 -27.40
C LYS A 9 -11.74 -10.44 -27.38
N MET A 10 -10.54 -10.51 -26.78
CA MET A 10 -9.26 -9.81 -27.08
C MET A 10 -8.87 -9.96 -28.59
N TRP A 11 -8.10 -9.13 -29.33
CA TRP A 11 -6.75 -8.50 -29.14
C TRP A 11 -6.35 -7.63 -30.38
N LEU A 12 -5.62 -6.48 -30.21
CA LEU A 12 -4.22 -6.09 -30.61
C LEU A 12 -3.86 -5.97 -32.12
N CYS A 13 -3.09 -4.96 -32.64
CA CYS A 13 -1.63 -4.68 -32.48
C CYS A 13 -1.25 -3.34 -33.22
N VAL A 14 -0.46 -2.38 -32.65
CA VAL A 14 1.02 -2.14 -32.82
C VAL A 14 1.40 -1.40 -34.13
N THR A 15 2.23 -0.35 -34.29
CA THR A 15 3.18 0.47 -33.49
C THR A 15 3.71 1.64 -34.36
N SER A 16 4.22 2.71 -33.73
CA SER A 16 5.44 3.46 -34.13
C SER A 16 5.77 4.38 -32.93
N GLN A 17 6.71 4.11 -32.01
CA GLN A 17 8.14 3.80 -32.06
C GLN A 17 9.00 4.91 -32.73
N LEU A 18 9.77 5.61 -31.88
CA LEU A 18 10.92 6.48 -32.17
C LEU A 18 10.67 8.00 -32.29
N MET A 19 10.38 8.64 -31.15
CA MET A 19 11.14 9.82 -30.73
C MET A 19 12.09 9.36 -29.62
N ARG A 20 13.19 8.75 -30.05
CA ARG A 20 14.35 8.41 -29.25
C ARG A 20 15.39 9.48 -29.52
N THR A 21 15.93 10.02 -28.43
CA THR A 21 17.33 10.44 -28.31
C THR A 21 17.70 11.84 -28.80
N LEU A 22 18.54 12.46 -27.99
CA LEU A 22 19.17 13.79 -28.06
C LEU A 22 18.29 14.90 -27.47
N VAL A 23 18.76 15.71 -26.53
CA VAL A 23 20.11 15.94 -25.98
C VAL A 23 19.86 16.73 -24.68
N ILE A 24 20.32 16.26 -23.51
CA ILE A 24 21.66 16.54 -22.93
C ILE A 24 21.91 18.07 -22.95
N ILE A 25 21.96 18.76 -21.83
CA ILE A 25 23.19 19.26 -21.19
C ILE A 25 22.61 20.24 -20.15
N ALA A 26 22.72 19.97 -18.86
CA ALA A 26 23.77 20.49 -18.00
C ALA A 26 23.54 19.83 -16.62
N GLN A 27 24.49 19.36 -15.84
CA GLN A 27 25.94 19.44 -15.88
C GLN A 27 26.45 18.46 -14.81
N LEU A 28 26.64 17.20 -15.17
CA LEU A 28 27.65 16.36 -14.51
C LEU A 28 28.56 15.70 -15.56
N ALA A 29 28.81 16.46 -16.64
CA ALA A 29 30.08 16.41 -17.35
C ALA A 29 31.10 17.23 -16.56
N VAL A 30 31.68 16.60 -15.54
CA VAL A 30 32.97 16.92 -14.87
C VAL A 30 33.27 15.62 -14.09
N ASN A 31 33.67 14.51 -14.71
CA ASN A 31 35.01 14.28 -15.23
C ASN A 31 35.04 12.90 -15.90
N ASN A 32 34.82 12.87 -17.22
CA ASN A 32 35.71 12.10 -18.08
C ASN A 32 36.63 13.14 -18.73
N GLN A 33 37.66 13.54 -18.00
CA GLN A 33 38.92 13.97 -18.58
C GLN A 33 39.99 13.21 -17.82
N ALA A 34 40.45 12.12 -18.44
CA ALA A 34 41.83 11.64 -18.49
C ALA A 34 41.85 10.11 -18.62
N GLU A 35 41.64 9.62 -19.85
CA GLU A 35 42.52 8.57 -20.33
C GLU A 35 43.42 9.23 -21.38
N GLU A 36 44.70 9.37 -21.05
CA GLU A 36 45.84 8.97 -21.90
C GLU A 36 47.15 9.38 -21.21
N GLY A 37 47.98 8.38 -20.86
CA GLY A 37 49.37 8.64 -20.47
C GLY A 37 50.05 7.57 -19.59
N LEU A 38 50.61 6.56 -20.25
CA LEU A 38 51.87 5.87 -19.90
C LEU A 38 51.96 4.96 -18.65
N SER A 39 52.24 3.69 -18.95
CA SER A 39 53.21 2.76 -18.30
C SER A 39 53.27 2.67 -16.77
N GLY A 40 53.12 1.44 -16.27
CA GLY A 40 53.67 1.06 -14.96
C GLY A 40 52.82 0.03 -14.26
N ASP A 41 53.47 -1.06 -13.84
CA ASP A 41 52.94 -2.17 -13.06
C ASP A 41 52.30 -1.73 -11.73
N GLU A 42 51.28 -2.49 -11.27
CA GLU A 42 51.14 -3.04 -9.90
C GLU A 42 49.67 -3.33 -9.53
N GLU A 43 49.48 -4.53 -8.99
CA GLU A 43 48.26 -5.08 -8.39
C GLU A 43 47.91 -4.35 -7.07
N ASP A 44 46.69 -3.83 -6.93
CA ASP A 44 45.72 -4.21 -5.87
C ASP A 44 44.45 -3.31 -5.84
N LYS A 45 43.29 -3.98 -5.69
CA LYS A 45 41.98 -3.54 -5.16
C LYS A 45 41.21 -2.38 -5.82
N GLU A 46 40.06 -2.72 -6.41
CA GLU A 46 38.79 -2.08 -5.99
C GLU A 46 37.52 -2.92 -6.27
N ILE A 47 36.60 -2.82 -5.32
CA ILE A 47 35.35 -3.56 -5.14
C ILE A 47 34.30 -3.08 -6.15
N GLN A 48 33.82 -3.94 -7.05
CA GLN A 48 32.56 -3.71 -7.77
C GLN A 48 31.43 -4.59 -7.23
N GLN A 49 30.78 -4.03 -6.21
CA GLN A 49 29.49 -4.44 -5.69
C GLN A 49 28.40 -4.14 -6.75
N LYS A 50 28.07 -5.11 -7.60
CA LYS A 50 26.89 -5.01 -8.48
C LYS A 50 25.61 -5.21 -7.66
N PRO A 51 24.59 -4.35 -7.79
CA PRO A 51 23.41 -4.41 -6.93
C PRO A 51 22.49 -5.58 -7.31
N LEU A 52 22.02 -6.31 -6.30
CA LEU A 52 21.02 -7.37 -6.42
C LEU A 52 19.67 -6.81 -6.92
N PRO A 53 19.08 -7.33 -8.02
CA PRO A 53 17.67 -7.11 -8.32
C PRO A 53 16.87 -8.23 -7.65
N SER A 54 16.61 -8.09 -6.35
CA SER A 54 15.80 -9.05 -5.58
C SER A 54 14.80 -8.24 -4.78
N ALA A 55 13.49 -8.56 -4.87
CA ALA A 55 12.36 -8.20 -3.98
C ALA A 55 12.29 -6.76 -3.39
N TYR A 56 13.37 -6.25 -2.81
CA TYR A 56 13.66 -4.86 -2.49
C TYR A 56 13.41 -3.89 -3.65
N GLU A 57 13.86 -4.15 -4.87
CA GLU A 57 13.60 -3.23 -5.99
C GLU A 57 12.11 -3.17 -6.35
N ALA A 58 11.40 -4.30 -6.21
CA ALA A 58 9.94 -4.32 -6.27
C ALA A 58 9.36 -3.52 -5.09
N MET A 59 9.74 -3.77 -3.84
CA MET A 59 9.25 -3.03 -2.65
C MET A 59 9.52 -1.52 -2.68
N VAL A 60 10.67 -1.07 -3.18
CA VAL A 60 11.02 0.34 -3.30
C VAL A 60 10.27 1.00 -4.46
N ARG A 61 10.12 0.31 -5.61
CA ARG A 61 9.24 0.77 -6.71
C ARG A 61 7.78 0.81 -6.27
N ILE A 62 7.33 -0.11 -5.42
CA ILE A 62 5.98 -0.17 -4.81
C ILE A 62 5.70 1.05 -3.95
N TYR A 63 6.67 1.46 -3.12
CA TYR A 63 6.50 2.58 -2.21
C TYR A 63 6.65 3.94 -2.92
N MET A 64 7.61 4.06 -3.84
CA MET A 64 7.88 5.32 -4.57
C MET A 64 6.83 5.62 -5.65
N ASN A 65 6.25 4.60 -6.30
CA ASN A 65 5.15 4.82 -7.27
C ASN A 65 3.81 5.10 -6.61
N PHE A 66 3.64 4.86 -5.30
CA PHE A 66 2.38 5.13 -4.62
C PHE A 66 2.05 6.63 -4.56
N ASP A 67 3.03 7.50 -4.30
CA ASP A 67 2.81 8.95 -4.23
C ASP A 67 2.62 9.58 -5.63
N ALA A 68 3.34 9.08 -6.63
CA ALA A 68 3.20 9.49 -8.04
C ALA A 68 1.88 9.00 -8.66
N PHE A 69 1.44 7.78 -8.34
CA PHE A 69 0.15 7.22 -8.75
C PHE A 69 -1.02 7.95 -8.09
N LEU A 70 -0.92 8.25 -6.79
CA LEU A 70 -1.91 9.08 -6.10
C LEU A 70 -2.01 10.47 -6.74
N LYS A 71 -0.88 11.14 -7.04
CA LYS A 71 -0.90 12.47 -7.68
C LYS A 71 -1.42 12.44 -9.12
N SER A 72 -1.10 11.41 -9.92
CA SER A 72 -1.57 11.33 -11.32
C SER A 72 -3.06 10.94 -11.42
N HIS A 73 -3.59 10.16 -10.49
CA HIS A 73 -4.98 9.70 -10.51
C HIS A 73 -5.95 10.51 -9.62
N LEU A 74 -5.48 11.27 -8.62
CA LEU A 74 -6.34 12.08 -7.74
C LEU A 74 -6.78 13.43 -8.36
N PHE A 75 -6.12 13.90 -9.43
CA PHE A 75 -6.38 15.22 -10.02
C PHE A 75 -6.96 15.17 -11.45
N SER A 76 -7.26 13.98 -11.99
CA SER A 76 -8.05 13.89 -13.22
C SER A 76 -9.53 14.04 -12.89
N SER A 77 -10.20 14.97 -13.56
CA SER A 77 -11.60 15.37 -13.36
C SER A 77 -12.64 14.32 -13.77
N ASP A 78 -12.22 13.12 -14.20
CA ASP A 78 -13.04 12.22 -15.02
C ASP A 78 -13.48 10.92 -14.33
N TYR A 79 -13.49 10.86 -12.99
CA TYR A 79 -14.09 9.73 -12.29
C TYR A 79 -15.60 9.96 -12.06
N PRO A 80 -16.47 8.96 -12.36
CA PRO A 80 -17.91 9.08 -12.14
C PRO A 80 -18.19 9.37 -10.65
N PRO A 81 -19.27 10.11 -10.33
CA PRO A 81 -19.63 10.41 -8.96
C PRO A 81 -19.89 9.08 -8.24
N VAL A 82 -18.92 8.65 -7.44
CA VAL A 82 -19.06 7.44 -6.62
C VAL A 82 -20.01 7.82 -5.49
N SER A 83 -21.21 7.22 -5.47
CA SER A 83 -22.20 7.44 -4.41
C SER A 83 -21.67 6.88 -3.09
N GLY A 84 -21.01 7.76 -2.34
CA GLY A 84 -20.32 7.48 -1.10
C GLY A 84 -20.60 8.56 -0.06
N HIS A 85 -21.84 9.05 -0.02
CA HIS A 85 -22.24 10.09 0.92
C HIS A 85 -22.22 9.54 2.35
N ASN A 86 -21.73 10.35 3.27
CA ASN A 86 -21.82 10.04 4.70
C ASN A 86 -22.93 10.86 5.34
N VAL A 87 -23.37 10.44 6.53
CA VAL A 87 -24.44 11.10 7.30
C VAL A 87 -24.13 12.59 7.49
N PHE A 88 -22.87 12.93 7.80
CA PHE A 88 -22.42 14.32 7.94
C PHE A 88 -22.67 15.17 6.67
N GLN A 89 -22.42 14.64 5.48
CA GLN A 89 -22.69 15.37 4.23
C GLN A 89 -24.18 15.59 4.00
N ALA A 90 -25.02 14.60 4.33
CA ALA A 90 -26.46 14.73 4.22
C ALA A 90 -27.01 15.78 5.19
N GLU A 91 -26.57 15.74 6.45
CA GLU A 91 -26.96 16.72 7.47
C GLU A 91 -26.51 18.14 7.12
N LEU A 92 -25.27 18.30 6.65
CA LEU A 92 -24.75 19.59 6.25
C LEU A 92 -25.44 20.14 4.99
N GLU A 93 -25.76 19.28 4.00
CA GLU A 93 -26.53 19.69 2.82
C GLU A 93 -27.98 20.05 3.18
N ALA A 94 -28.59 19.41 4.17
CA ALA A 94 -29.93 19.80 4.64
C ALA A 94 -29.93 21.22 5.21
N ILE A 95 -28.91 21.58 6.01
CA ILE A 95 -28.72 22.95 6.51
C ILE A 95 -28.48 23.91 5.33
N HIS A 96 -27.60 23.53 4.41
CA HIS A 96 -27.29 24.33 3.22
C HIS A 96 -28.53 24.62 2.38
N PHE A 97 -29.37 23.61 2.14
CA PHE A 97 -30.62 23.72 1.40
C PHE A 97 -31.60 24.68 2.07
N ALA A 98 -31.81 24.54 3.39
CA ALA A 98 -32.68 25.43 4.16
C ALA A 98 -32.19 26.89 4.13
N CYS A 99 -30.88 27.11 4.22
CA CYS A 99 -30.30 28.45 4.10
C CYS A 99 -30.51 29.07 2.72
N ASN A 100 -30.33 28.29 1.65
CA ASN A 100 -30.55 28.76 0.28
C ASN A 100 -32.03 29.06 0.03
N TRP A 101 -32.94 28.24 0.56
CA TRP A 101 -34.37 28.50 0.48
C TRP A 101 -34.75 29.81 1.20
N ALA A 102 -34.20 30.06 2.39
CA ALA A 102 -34.43 31.29 3.14
C ALA A 102 -33.93 32.53 2.38
N LEU A 103 -32.75 32.45 1.77
CA LEU A 103 -32.19 33.50 0.92
C LEU A 103 -33.05 33.78 -0.31
N GLN A 104 -33.48 32.74 -1.03
CA GLN A 104 -34.27 32.86 -2.25
C GLN A 104 -35.64 33.48 -2.01
N ASN A 105 -36.27 33.14 -0.89
CA ASN A 105 -37.61 33.62 -0.56
C ASN A 105 -37.58 34.85 0.36
N ASN A 106 -36.40 35.28 0.80
CA ASN A 106 -36.20 36.36 1.77
C ASN A 106 -37.00 36.17 3.08
N TYR A 107 -37.05 34.94 3.59
CA TYR A 107 -37.73 34.61 4.85
C TYR A 107 -36.74 34.38 5.98
N LYS A 108 -37.09 34.92 7.17
CA LYS A 108 -36.33 34.67 8.39
C LYS A 108 -36.75 33.33 8.99
N ILE A 109 -35.81 32.41 9.17
CA ILE A 109 -36.04 31.06 9.70
C ILE A 109 -35.08 30.72 10.84
N ASN A 110 -35.47 29.75 11.67
CA ASN A 110 -34.59 29.11 12.65
C ASN A 110 -34.45 27.64 12.31
N ILE A 111 -33.21 27.18 12.12
CA ILE A 111 -32.86 25.79 11.87
C ILE A 111 -32.43 25.16 13.19
N HIS A 112 -33.10 24.08 13.55
CA HIS A 112 -32.75 23.23 14.68
C HIS A 112 -32.18 21.93 14.14
N THR A 113 -30.93 21.61 14.49
CA THR A 113 -30.25 20.38 14.04
C THR A 113 -29.63 19.66 15.21
N ASP A 114 -29.71 18.33 15.22
CA ASP A 114 -29.00 17.48 16.17
C ASP A 114 -27.58 17.11 15.71
N SER A 115 -27.21 17.46 14.48
CA SER A 115 -25.87 17.29 13.94
C SER A 115 -24.88 18.31 14.53
N LEU A 116 -24.36 17.97 15.71
CA LEU A 116 -23.28 18.75 16.33
C LEU A 116 -22.05 18.85 15.40
N SER A 117 -21.76 17.79 14.65
CA SER A 117 -20.68 17.77 13.65
C SER A 117 -20.86 18.82 12.56
N SER A 118 -22.07 19.03 12.06
CA SER A 118 -22.34 20.06 11.04
C SER A 118 -22.15 21.46 11.60
N ILE A 119 -22.63 21.73 12.83
CA ILE A 119 -22.43 23.01 13.51
C ILE A 119 -20.93 23.30 13.70
N LEU A 120 -20.17 22.34 14.24
CA LEU A 120 -18.73 22.51 14.46
C LEU A 120 -17.98 22.71 13.14
N ALA A 121 -18.37 22.02 12.06
CA ALA A 121 -17.78 22.21 10.74
C ALA A 121 -18.02 23.63 10.21
N ILE A 122 -19.23 24.17 10.39
CA ILE A 122 -19.57 25.55 10.01
C ILE A 122 -18.79 26.56 10.86
N GLN A 123 -18.68 26.34 12.16
CA GLN A 123 -17.97 27.24 13.09
C GLN A 123 -16.44 27.22 12.93
N SER A 124 -15.88 26.12 12.40
CA SER A 124 -14.43 25.98 12.23
C SER A 124 -13.83 27.14 11.42
N ALA A 125 -12.63 27.61 11.73
CA ALA A 125 -12.00 28.67 10.93
C ALA A 125 -11.46 28.14 9.58
N ASN A 126 -11.03 26.89 9.53
CA ASN A 126 -10.34 26.31 8.38
C ASN A 126 -10.99 24.98 7.96
N SER A 127 -11.48 24.91 6.73
CA SER A 127 -12.13 23.71 6.18
C SER A 127 -11.32 23.17 5.02
N ARG A 128 -10.77 21.95 5.18
CA ARG A 128 -9.99 21.26 4.13
C ARG A 128 -10.87 20.67 3.00
N SER A 129 -12.19 20.71 3.17
CA SER A 129 -13.16 20.18 2.21
C SER A 129 -13.75 21.33 1.39
N GLY A 130 -13.63 21.26 0.07
CA GLY A 130 -14.24 22.23 -0.84
C GLY A 130 -15.76 22.34 -0.67
N PHE A 131 -16.43 21.20 -0.44
CA PHE A 131 -17.87 21.16 -0.14
C PHE A 131 -18.24 21.92 1.14
N VAL A 132 -17.49 21.71 2.23
CA VAL A 132 -17.75 22.44 3.50
C VAL A 132 -17.49 23.92 3.33
N TYR A 133 -16.45 24.28 2.57
CA TYR A 133 -16.13 25.67 2.28
C TYR A 133 -17.25 26.35 1.47
N SER A 134 -17.77 25.72 0.41
CA SER A 134 -18.87 26.30 -0.37
C SER A 134 -20.13 26.48 0.47
N VAL A 135 -20.51 25.48 1.26
CA VAL A 135 -21.66 25.57 2.18
C VAL A 135 -21.49 26.74 3.15
N LYS A 136 -20.29 26.93 3.73
CA LYS A 136 -20.04 28.04 4.66
C LYS A 136 -20.19 29.41 4.03
N GLN A 137 -19.75 29.58 2.78
CA GLN A 137 -19.92 30.83 2.05
C GLN A 137 -21.41 31.16 1.87
N ASP A 138 -22.23 30.18 1.54
CA ASP A 138 -23.66 30.38 1.31
C ASP A 138 -24.43 30.59 2.62
N ILE A 139 -24.10 29.86 3.69
CA ILE A 139 -24.62 30.12 5.03
C ILE A 139 -24.24 31.53 5.50
N PHE A 140 -23.01 31.99 5.23
CA PHE A 140 -22.57 33.33 5.60
C PHE A 140 -23.36 34.44 4.90
N LYS A 141 -23.83 34.20 3.66
CA LYS A 141 -24.76 35.12 2.97
C LYS A 141 -26.12 35.17 3.69
N ALA A 142 -26.60 34.02 4.16
CA ALA A 142 -27.87 33.87 4.88
C ALA A 142 -27.85 34.34 6.34
N ARG A 143 -26.72 34.83 6.86
CA ARG A 143 -26.50 35.11 8.30
C ARG A 143 -27.52 36.03 8.99
N HIS A 144 -28.22 36.86 8.22
CA HIS A 144 -29.23 37.80 8.74
C HIS A 144 -30.65 37.23 8.71
N LEU A 145 -30.87 36.16 7.94
CA LEU A 145 -32.15 35.48 7.78
C LEU A 145 -32.23 34.18 8.57
N VAL A 146 -31.10 33.53 8.83
CA VAL A 146 -31.08 32.18 9.39
C VAL A 146 -30.45 32.15 10.78
N GLY A 147 -31.22 31.74 11.77
CA GLY A 147 -30.70 31.26 13.05
C GLY A 147 -30.37 29.77 12.98
N LEU A 148 -29.24 29.33 13.55
CA LEU A 148 -28.87 27.92 13.62
C LEU A 148 -28.66 27.53 15.09
N SER A 149 -29.36 26.50 15.56
CA SER A 149 -29.31 26.03 16.94
C SER A 149 -29.16 24.52 17.01
N TRP A 150 -28.34 24.05 17.96
CA TRP A 150 -28.23 22.62 18.25
C TRP A 150 -29.40 22.14 19.11
N VAL A 151 -29.93 20.96 18.80
CA VAL A 151 -30.90 20.25 19.64
C VAL A 151 -30.39 18.85 19.95
N LYS A 152 -30.84 18.27 21.07
CA LYS A 152 -30.43 16.92 21.43
C LYS A 152 -31.23 15.90 20.62
N ALA A 153 -30.54 14.93 20.01
CA ALA A 153 -31.18 13.82 19.33
C ALA A 153 -31.99 12.92 20.29
N HIS A 154 -33.09 12.35 19.79
CA HIS A 154 -33.84 11.26 20.43
C HIS A 154 -34.33 11.53 21.87
N VAL A 155 -34.74 12.76 22.17
CA VAL A 155 -35.33 13.13 23.47
C VAL A 155 -36.82 13.46 23.39
N GLY A 156 -37.53 13.02 22.35
CA GLY A 156 -38.96 13.28 22.24
C GLY A 156 -39.33 14.64 21.64
N ILE A 157 -38.42 15.32 20.93
CA ILE A 157 -38.74 16.60 20.27
C ILE A 157 -39.48 16.28 18.96
N PRO A 158 -40.79 16.57 18.85
CA PRO A 158 -41.60 16.08 17.72
C PRO A 158 -41.08 16.54 16.35
N GLY A 159 -40.59 17.78 16.26
CA GLY A 159 -40.02 18.31 15.02
C GLY A 159 -38.72 17.62 14.58
N ASN A 160 -37.86 17.24 15.53
CA ASN A 160 -36.62 16.51 15.22
C ASN A 160 -36.93 15.07 14.78
N GLU A 161 -37.86 14.41 15.48
CA GLU A 161 -38.27 13.05 15.14
C GLU A 161 -38.95 12.98 13.77
N TRP A 162 -39.76 13.99 13.43
CA TRP A 162 -40.34 14.11 12.10
C TRP A 162 -39.25 14.33 11.04
N ALA A 163 -38.27 15.21 11.29
CA ALA A 163 -37.14 15.40 10.38
C ALA A 163 -36.34 14.10 10.15
N ASP A 164 -36.09 13.31 11.20
CA ASP A 164 -35.45 11.99 11.10
C ASP A 164 -36.26 11.00 10.25
N GLN A 165 -37.58 10.98 10.41
CA GLN A 165 -38.47 10.14 9.60
C GLN A 165 -38.44 10.54 8.12
N GLN A 166 -38.41 11.85 7.84
CA GLN A 166 -38.29 12.36 6.48
C GLN A 166 -36.92 12.02 5.88
N ALA A 167 -35.83 12.15 6.65
CA ALA A 167 -34.49 11.76 6.21
C ALA A 167 -34.42 10.26 5.87
N LYS A 168 -35.02 9.39 6.69
CA LYS A 168 -35.12 7.94 6.41
C LYS A 168 -35.94 7.64 5.16
N SER A 169 -37.02 8.37 4.94
CA SER A 169 -37.87 8.22 3.74
C SER A 169 -37.12 8.65 2.48
N ALA A 170 -36.31 9.72 2.57
CA ALA A 170 -35.50 10.24 1.48
C ALA A 170 -34.43 9.24 0.98
N ILE A 171 -34.01 8.27 1.81
CA ILE A 171 -33.07 7.21 1.37
C ILE A 171 -33.66 6.41 0.19
N ASN A 172 -34.97 6.14 0.21
CA ASN A 172 -35.63 5.32 -0.81
C ASN A 172 -36.40 6.13 -1.86
N LEU A 173 -36.96 7.26 -1.46
CA LEU A 173 -37.86 8.07 -2.29
C LEU A 173 -37.26 9.41 -2.74
N GLY A 174 -36.09 9.76 -2.20
CA GLY A 174 -35.47 11.05 -2.43
C GLY A 174 -34.82 11.17 -3.81
N ILE A 175 -34.53 12.42 -4.17
CA ILE A 175 -33.72 12.75 -5.36
C ILE A 175 -32.27 12.89 -4.91
N GLU A 176 -31.37 12.17 -5.56
CA GLU A 176 -29.94 12.23 -5.26
C GLU A 176 -29.37 13.62 -5.59
N ARG A 177 -28.59 14.17 -4.65
CA ARG A 177 -27.89 15.44 -4.83
C ARG A 177 -26.45 15.15 -5.26
N PRO A 178 -25.91 15.86 -6.26
CA PRO A 178 -24.54 15.67 -6.73
C PRO A 178 -23.53 16.29 -5.75
N ILE A 179 -23.37 15.65 -4.58
CA ILE A 179 -22.36 16.02 -3.59
C ILE A 179 -21.09 15.22 -3.88
N PRO A 180 -19.92 15.86 -4.03
CA PRO A 180 -18.65 15.14 -4.22
C PRO A 180 -18.38 14.16 -3.08
N ALA A 181 -17.86 12.97 -3.41
CA ALA A 181 -17.52 11.96 -2.42
C ALA A 181 -16.47 12.51 -1.42
N PRO A 182 -16.57 12.18 -0.11
CA PRO A 182 -15.58 12.57 0.87
C PRO A 182 -14.19 12.06 0.51
N ARG A 183 -13.16 12.85 0.79
CA ARG A 183 -11.75 12.43 0.64
C ARG A 183 -11.46 11.12 1.41
N SER A 184 -12.09 10.92 2.57
CA SER A 184 -11.96 9.70 3.37
C SER A 184 -12.54 8.48 2.64
N PHE A 185 -13.70 8.64 1.99
CA PHE A 185 -14.33 7.60 1.19
C PHE A 185 -13.43 7.22 0.00
N LEU A 186 -12.98 8.21 -0.79
CA LEU A 186 -12.09 7.98 -1.92
C LEU A 186 -10.79 7.29 -1.49
N ARG A 187 -10.16 7.77 -0.41
CA ARG A 187 -8.94 7.15 0.14
C ARG A 187 -9.18 5.69 0.54
N ARG A 188 -10.33 5.37 1.13
CA ARG A 188 -10.68 4.00 1.52
C ARG A 188 -10.92 3.12 0.31
N ALA A 189 -11.70 3.60 -0.66
CA ALA A 189 -12.00 2.87 -1.89
C ALA A 189 -10.71 2.55 -2.68
N LEU A 190 -9.84 3.55 -2.86
CA LEU A 190 -8.54 3.38 -3.52
C LEU A 190 -7.65 2.39 -2.78
N LYS A 191 -7.55 2.50 -1.45
CA LYS A 191 -6.79 1.52 -0.65
C LYS A 191 -7.32 0.10 -0.86
N GLN A 192 -8.63 -0.07 -0.89
CA GLN A 192 -9.24 -1.38 -1.09
C GLN A 192 -8.94 -1.93 -2.49
N GLN A 193 -9.07 -1.10 -3.53
CA GLN A 193 -8.77 -1.51 -4.90
C GLN A 193 -7.31 -1.93 -5.05
N ILE A 194 -6.37 -1.13 -4.52
CA ILE A 194 -4.95 -1.46 -4.53
C ILE A 194 -4.73 -2.79 -3.81
N LEU A 195 -5.27 -2.98 -2.59
CA LEU A 195 -5.12 -4.25 -1.89
C LEU A 195 -5.67 -5.44 -2.68
N ASN A 196 -6.79 -5.28 -3.37
CA ASN A 196 -7.37 -6.35 -4.18
C ASN A 196 -6.46 -6.73 -5.35
N GLU A 197 -6.04 -5.76 -6.16
CA GLU A 197 -5.12 -5.97 -7.29
C GLU A 197 -3.81 -6.63 -6.84
N TRP A 198 -3.26 -6.15 -5.71
CA TRP A 198 -2.04 -6.67 -5.14
C TRP A 198 -2.19 -8.10 -4.62
N ASN A 199 -3.29 -8.40 -3.95
CA ASN A 199 -3.57 -9.76 -3.49
C ASN A 199 -3.77 -10.72 -4.66
N GLU A 200 -4.46 -10.30 -5.71
CA GLU A 200 -4.58 -11.10 -6.93
C GLU A 200 -3.22 -11.38 -7.55
N TYR A 201 -2.37 -10.36 -7.68
CA TYR A 201 -1.01 -10.53 -8.19
C TYR A 201 -0.21 -11.50 -7.32
N PHE A 202 -0.23 -11.31 -5.99
CA PHE A 202 0.47 -12.17 -5.04
C PHE A 202 0.01 -13.63 -5.11
N MET A 203 -1.29 -13.88 -5.28
CA MET A 203 -1.84 -15.23 -5.42
C MET A 203 -1.48 -15.88 -6.76
N LYS A 204 -1.47 -15.10 -7.85
CA LYS A 204 -1.15 -15.59 -9.21
C LYS A 204 0.36 -15.70 -9.48
N TYR A 205 1.20 -15.10 -8.64
CA TYR A 205 2.65 -15.06 -8.87
C TYR A 205 3.28 -16.46 -8.82
N ASN A 206 3.68 -16.97 -9.98
CA ASN A 206 4.16 -18.34 -10.17
C ASN A 206 5.69 -18.42 -10.11
N SER A 207 6.26 -18.24 -8.93
CA SER A 207 7.66 -18.53 -8.66
C SER A 207 7.79 -19.37 -7.39
N ALA A 208 8.89 -20.13 -7.27
CA ALA A 208 9.18 -20.89 -6.05
C ALA A 208 9.20 -19.99 -4.81
N SER A 209 9.79 -18.80 -4.93
CA SER A 209 9.86 -17.80 -3.86
C SER A 209 8.50 -17.23 -3.50
N GLY A 210 7.63 -17.03 -4.49
CA GLY A 210 6.24 -16.62 -4.28
C GLY A 210 5.40 -17.70 -3.61
N ALA A 211 5.55 -18.96 -4.04
CA ALA A 211 4.89 -20.11 -3.42
C ALA A 211 5.31 -20.25 -1.95
N ARG A 212 6.61 -20.17 -1.67
CA ARG A 212 7.13 -20.19 -0.30
C ARG A 212 6.61 -19.02 0.54
N ALA A 213 6.59 -17.80 0.02
CA ALA A 213 6.06 -16.66 0.77
C ALA A 213 4.58 -16.85 1.16
N ARG A 214 3.77 -17.49 0.30
CA ARG A 214 2.35 -17.79 0.58
C ARG A 214 2.13 -18.84 1.67
N ASP A 215 3.10 -19.71 1.92
CA ASP A 215 3.05 -20.65 3.05
C ASP A 215 3.08 -19.93 4.40
N PHE A 216 3.72 -18.75 4.47
CA PHE A 216 3.93 -17.99 5.71
C PHE A 216 3.13 -16.68 5.77
N ILE A 217 2.65 -16.17 4.63
CA ILE A 217 1.89 -14.92 4.53
C ILE A 217 0.56 -15.19 3.85
N ASP A 218 -0.53 -14.82 4.52
CA ASP A 218 -1.91 -14.97 4.02
C ASP A 218 -2.22 -14.05 2.85
N LYS A 219 -1.90 -12.78 2.99
CA LYS A 219 -2.32 -11.71 2.09
C LYS A 219 -1.37 -10.52 2.22
N VAL A 220 -1.31 -9.72 1.17
CA VAL A 220 -0.68 -8.41 1.19
C VAL A 220 -1.53 -7.47 2.05
N ASP A 221 -0.89 -6.71 2.92
CA ASP A 221 -1.50 -5.74 3.81
C ASP A 221 -0.58 -4.51 3.93
N PHE A 222 -1.16 -3.30 3.93
CA PHE A 222 -0.42 -2.05 4.13
C PHE A 222 0.24 -1.94 5.50
N ASN A 223 -0.27 -2.66 6.51
CA ASN A 223 0.30 -2.67 7.85
C ASN A 223 1.40 -3.73 8.02
N PHE A 224 1.56 -4.61 7.02
CA PHE A 224 2.52 -5.69 7.05
C PHE A 224 3.80 -5.23 6.36
N LEU A 225 4.72 -4.64 7.13
CA LEU A 225 6.04 -4.23 6.66
C LEU A 225 7.13 -5.07 7.33
N ILE A 226 7.82 -5.89 6.55
CA ILE A 226 8.99 -6.63 7.02
C ILE A 226 10.22 -5.82 6.68
N THR A 227 10.83 -5.21 7.70
CA THR A 227 12.05 -4.40 7.54
C THR A 227 13.33 -5.22 7.72
N ASN A 228 13.25 -6.35 8.41
CA ASN A 228 14.41 -7.20 8.66
C ASN A 228 14.75 -8.05 7.42
N LYS A 229 15.96 -7.84 6.87
CA LYS A 229 16.45 -8.56 5.68
C LYS A 229 16.50 -10.09 5.84
N PHE A 230 16.79 -10.60 7.04
CA PHE A 230 16.88 -12.04 7.28
C PHE A 230 15.49 -12.69 7.30
N LEU A 231 14.47 -12.00 7.80
CA LEU A 231 13.09 -12.48 7.69
C LEU A 231 12.63 -12.52 6.22
N ILE A 232 13.05 -11.52 5.42
CA ILE A 232 12.81 -11.53 3.97
C ILE A 232 13.49 -12.74 3.34
N PHE A 233 14.78 -12.98 3.64
CA PHE A 233 15.53 -14.13 3.15
C PHE A 233 14.85 -15.47 3.46
N PHE A 234 14.34 -15.62 4.69
CA PHE A 234 13.60 -16.81 5.07
C PHE A 234 12.34 -17.00 4.22
N LEU A 235 11.56 -15.93 3.99
CA LEU A 235 10.31 -15.98 3.25
C LEU A 235 10.48 -16.29 1.76
N CYS A 236 11.44 -15.63 1.10
CA CYS A 236 11.67 -15.85 -0.31
C CYS A 236 12.58 -17.06 -0.58
N GLY A 237 13.25 -17.59 0.45
CA GLY A 237 14.31 -18.59 0.28
C GLY A 237 15.52 -18.04 -0.46
N HIS A 238 15.65 -16.71 -0.55
CA HIS A 238 16.81 -16.06 -1.16
C HIS A 238 17.81 -15.67 -0.08
N GLY A 239 19.08 -15.68 -0.41
CA GLY A 239 20.14 -15.28 0.51
C GLY A 239 21.42 -16.02 0.19
N LEU A 240 22.41 -15.86 1.06
CA LEU A 240 23.66 -16.60 0.96
C LEU A 240 23.47 -18.02 1.49
N PHE A 241 22.67 -18.80 0.77
CA PHE A 241 22.37 -20.21 1.02
C PHE A 241 22.96 -21.06 -0.11
N PRO A 242 23.64 -22.19 0.16
CA PRO A 242 24.17 -23.05 -0.88
C PRO A 242 23.15 -23.43 -1.95
N PHE A 243 21.93 -23.80 -1.54
CA PHE A 243 20.84 -24.14 -2.46
C PHE A 243 20.46 -22.98 -3.39
N TYR A 244 20.41 -21.75 -2.86
CA TYR A 244 20.07 -20.57 -3.64
C TYR A 244 21.21 -20.16 -4.57
N LEU A 245 22.46 -20.14 -4.10
CA LEU A 245 23.62 -19.73 -4.89
C LEU A 245 23.96 -20.72 -6.01
N ASN A 246 23.79 -22.02 -5.76
CA ASN A 246 23.94 -23.06 -6.78
C ASN A 246 22.97 -22.89 -7.96
N ARG A 247 21.74 -22.45 -7.70
CA ARG A 247 20.77 -22.12 -8.75
C ARG A 247 21.29 -21.04 -9.71
N PHE A 248 22.11 -20.12 -9.22
CA PHE A 248 22.75 -19.06 -10.02
C PHE A 248 24.15 -19.43 -10.53
N LYS A 249 24.58 -20.68 -10.35
CA LYS A 249 25.92 -21.17 -10.75
C LYS A 249 27.06 -20.42 -10.07
N LEU A 250 26.82 -19.92 -8.84
CA LEU A 250 27.83 -19.29 -7.99
C LEU A 250 28.50 -20.28 -7.03
N LEU A 251 27.90 -21.46 -6.86
CA LEU A 251 28.46 -22.59 -6.13
C LEU A 251 28.17 -23.88 -6.91
N ASP A 252 29.06 -24.85 -6.85
CA ASP A 252 28.92 -26.12 -7.60
C ASP A 252 27.90 -27.08 -6.98
N SER A 253 27.68 -26.97 -5.66
CA SER A 253 26.77 -27.83 -4.90
C SER A 253 25.69 -27.03 -4.16
N PRO A 254 24.43 -27.52 -4.11
CA PRO A 254 23.37 -26.94 -3.30
C PRO A 254 23.46 -27.33 -1.81
N SER A 255 24.43 -28.15 -1.43
CA SER A 255 24.52 -28.73 -0.09
C SER A 255 25.25 -27.83 0.91
N CYS A 256 24.83 -27.89 2.17
CA CYS A 256 25.60 -27.41 3.31
C CYS A 256 26.80 -28.35 3.57
N ILE A 257 27.84 -27.85 4.24
CA ILE A 257 29.00 -28.66 4.66
C ILE A 257 28.63 -29.80 5.63
N CYS A 258 27.45 -29.75 6.25
CA CYS A 258 26.95 -30.85 7.08
C CYS A 258 26.34 -32.01 6.25
N GLY A 259 26.29 -31.91 4.92
CA GLY A 259 25.83 -32.95 4.00
C GLY A 259 24.39 -32.79 3.51
N GLU A 260 23.56 -32.02 4.20
CA GLU A 260 22.15 -31.77 3.86
C GLU A 260 21.98 -30.62 2.85
N VAL A 261 20.78 -30.48 2.27
CA VAL A 261 20.46 -29.34 1.40
C VAL A 261 20.56 -28.02 2.17
N GLY A 262 21.40 -27.10 1.69
CA GLY A 262 21.68 -25.83 2.34
C GLY A 262 20.63 -24.76 2.02
N ASP A 263 19.39 -24.94 2.46
CA ASP A 263 18.31 -23.97 2.31
C ASP A 263 17.96 -23.23 3.62
N ALA A 264 17.06 -22.26 3.54
CA ALA A 264 16.65 -21.46 4.70
C ALA A 264 16.04 -22.30 5.84
N ASP A 265 15.28 -23.35 5.52
CA ASP A 265 14.63 -24.20 6.53
C ASP A 265 15.65 -25.06 7.26
N HIS A 266 16.63 -25.59 6.54
CA HIS A 266 17.75 -26.32 7.11
C HIS A 266 18.47 -25.48 8.17
N TYR A 267 18.88 -24.25 7.85
CA TYR A 267 19.60 -23.39 8.79
C TYR A 267 18.76 -22.93 9.99
N VAL A 268 17.45 -22.74 9.83
CA VAL A 268 16.57 -22.29 10.93
C VAL A 268 16.15 -23.45 11.85
N PHE A 269 15.99 -24.66 11.32
CA PHE A 269 15.30 -25.74 12.03
C PHE A 269 16.15 -26.97 12.37
N SER A 270 17.25 -27.23 11.65
CA SER A 270 17.89 -28.56 11.75
C SER A 270 19.39 -28.64 11.49
N CYS A 271 20.05 -27.58 11.00
CA CYS A 271 21.48 -27.61 10.70
C CYS A 271 22.32 -27.81 11.97
N SER A 272 23.25 -28.76 11.95
CA SER A 272 24.15 -29.02 13.08
C SER A 272 25.02 -27.81 13.44
N LEU A 273 25.34 -26.96 12.46
CA LEU A 273 26.16 -25.75 12.62
C LEU A 273 25.42 -24.58 13.27
N THR A 274 24.09 -24.62 13.28
CA THR A 274 23.24 -23.55 13.84
C THR A 274 22.42 -24.03 15.04
N LYS A 275 22.84 -25.13 15.68
CA LYS A 275 22.09 -25.81 16.76
C LYS A 275 21.62 -24.87 17.87
N ASP A 276 22.45 -23.92 18.28
CA ASP A 276 22.13 -22.96 19.35
C ASP A 276 21.07 -21.92 18.94
N PHE A 277 20.85 -21.77 17.63
CA PHE A 277 19.94 -20.81 17.02
C PHE A 277 18.67 -21.44 16.46
N HIS A 278 18.45 -22.74 16.68
CA HIS A 278 17.25 -23.40 16.17
C HIS A 278 15.98 -22.77 16.73
N LEU A 279 14.99 -22.68 15.84
CA LEU A 279 13.59 -22.46 16.18
C LEU A 279 12.82 -23.77 16.03
N SER A 280 11.68 -23.88 16.71
CA SER A 280 10.78 -25.01 16.50
C SER A 280 10.15 -24.90 15.12
N ARG A 281 10.26 -25.97 14.33
CA ARG A 281 9.60 -26.08 13.01
C ARG A 281 8.08 -26.07 13.20
N PRO A 282 7.34 -25.15 12.53
CA PRO A 282 5.89 -25.14 12.60
C PRO A 282 5.29 -26.29 11.78
N ALA A 283 4.14 -26.82 12.22
CA ALA A 283 3.29 -27.64 11.37
C ALA A 283 2.73 -26.79 10.21
N ASP A 284 2.41 -27.42 9.08
CA ASP A 284 1.95 -26.72 7.87
C ASP A 284 0.74 -25.80 8.13
N ALA A 285 -0.24 -26.28 8.90
CA ALA A 285 -1.42 -25.50 9.28
C ALA A 285 -1.10 -24.25 10.13
N HIS A 286 0.10 -24.17 10.72
CA HIS A 286 0.50 -23.13 11.65
C HIS A 286 1.64 -22.24 11.14
N LYS A 287 2.14 -22.44 9.92
CA LYS A 287 3.24 -21.65 9.34
C LYS A 287 2.98 -20.14 9.39
N LYS A 288 1.77 -19.70 9.04
CA LYS A 288 1.37 -18.28 9.06
C LYS A 288 1.35 -17.67 10.45
N ALA A 289 0.77 -18.36 11.42
CA ALA A 289 0.72 -17.92 12.81
C ALA A 289 2.13 -17.91 13.41
N TRP A 290 2.91 -18.95 13.15
CA TRP A 290 4.32 -19.05 13.55
C TRP A 290 5.11 -17.87 13.02
N PHE A 291 5.02 -17.57 11.72
CA PHE A 291 5.77 -16.46 11.13
C PHE A 291 5.38 -15.12 11.73
N ARG A 292 4.07 -14.87 11.89
CA ARG A 292 3.57 -13.66 12.55
C ARG A 292 4.14 -13.50 13.96
N ASN A 293 4.19 -14.56 14.74
CA ASN A 293 4.76 -14.53 16.10
C ASN A 293 6.28 -14.32 16.08
N THR A 294 6.98 -14.99 15.18
CA THR A 294 8.43 -14.87 14.99
C THR A 294 8.83 -13.43 14.66
N MET A 295 8.08 -12.74 13.78
CA MET A 295 8.39 -11.35 13.42
C MET A 295 8.34 -10.38 14.60
N HIS A 296 7.45 -10.63 15.57
CA HIS A 296 7.29 -9.78 16.75
C HIS A 296 8.15 -10.26 17.94
N ASN A 297 8.83 -11.40 17.81
CA ASN A 297 9.71 -11.93 18.84
C ASN A 297 11.18 -11.61 18.52
N ARG A 298 11.73 -10.62 19.21
CA ARG A 298 13.12 -10.17 19.00
C ARG A 298 14.15 -11.30 19.13
N GLN A 299 13.98 -12.21 20.10
CA GLN A 299 14.90 -13.33 20.28
C GLN A 299 14.85 -14.29 19.09
N ALA A 300 13.66 -14.58 18.58
CA ALA A 300 13.49 -15.44 17.40
C ALA A 300 14.10 -14.80 16.14
N VAL A 301 13.92 -13.48 15.95
CA VAL A 301 14.54 -12.75 14.84
C VAL A 301 16.07 -12.76 14.95
N THR A 302 16.62 -12.59 16.16
CA THR A 302 18.07 -12.70 16.39
C THR A 302 18.59 -14.09 16.03
N LYS A 303 17.90 -15.15 16.47
CA LYS A 303 18.26 -16.53 16.13
C LYS A 303 18.31 -16.77 14.62
N ILE A 304 17.28 -16.34 13.87
CA ILE A 304 17.28 -16.43 12.40
C ILE A 304 18.45 -15.64 11.79
N SER A 305 18.73 -14.45 12.33
CA SER A 305 19.82 -13.60 11.83
C SER A 305 21.19 -14.27 12.02
N GLU A 306 21.45 -14.88 13.18
CA GLU A 306 22.71 -15.60 13.44
C GLU A 306 22.83 -16.87 12.58
N ALA A 307 21.75 -17.66 12.46
CA ALA A 307 21.75 -18.84 11.59
C ALA A 307 22.10 -18.48 10.14
N PHE A 308 21.59 -17.37 9.63
CA PHE A 308 21.85 -16.93 8.26
C PHE A 308 23.22 -16.25 8.09
N ARG A 309 23.80 -15.68 9.14
CA ARG A 309 25.20 -15.23 9.14
C ARG A 309 26.17 -16.40 9.05
N ILE A 310 25.88 -17.51 9.74
CA ILE A 310 26.65 -18.74 9.64
C ILE A 310 26.58 -19.30 8.20
N SER A 311 25.38 -19.37 7.61
CA SER A 311 25.25 -19.78 6.19
C SER A 311 26.04 -18.87 5.25
N ALA A 312 26.03 -17.55 5.49
CA ALA A 312 26.77 -16.60 4.68
C ALA A 312 28.28 -16.87 4.74
N GLY A 313 28.82 -17.07 5.94
CA GLY A 313 30.24 -17.41 6.12
C GLY A 313 30.63 -18.72 5.42
N ILE A 314 29.76 -19.74 5.46
CA ILE A 314 29.97 -20.99 4.73
C ILE A 314 30.03 -20.75 3.22
N CYS A 315 29.06 -20.00 2.67
CA CYS A 315 29.04 -19.67 1.25
C CYS A 315 30.29 -18.89 0.83
N ASP A 316 30.73 -17.93 1.63
CA ASP A 316 31.93 -17.13 1.34
C ASP A 316 33.20 -18.00 1.31
N SER A 317 33.31 -19.01 2.18
CA SER A 317 34.40 -19.98 2.16
C SER A 317 34.35 -20.86 0.90
N LEU A 318 33.18 -21.42 0.58
CA LEU A 318 33.01 -22.31 -0.57
C LEU A 318 33.26 -21.60 -1.91
N THR A 319 32.95 -20.30 -2.02
CA THR A 319 33.24 -19.52 -3.23
C THR A 319 34.74 -19.27 -3.42
N ARG A 320 35.52 -19.15 -2.33
CA ARG A 320 36.97 -18.96 -2.42
C ARG A 320 37.70 -20.23 -2.84
N ASP A 321 37.26 -21.38 -2.32
CA ASP A 321 37.91 -22.68 -2.59
C ASP A 321 37.61 -23.22 -4.00
N GLY A 322 36.54 -22.76 -4.66
CA GLY A 322 36.20 -23.14 -6.04
C GLY A 322 36.90 -22.31 -7.14
N SER A 323 37.73 -21.33 -6.76
CA SER A 323 38.42 -20.43 -7.69
C SER A 323 39.89 -20.79 -7.95
N SER A 324 40.36 -21.93 -7.40
CA SER A 324 41.75 -22.40 -7.45
C SER A 324 41.98 -23.51 -8.46
#